data_AF-A0A848W5I1-F1
#
_entry.id   AF-A0A848W5I1-F1
#
_cell.length_a   1.000
_cell.length_b   1.000
_cell.length_c   1.000
_cell.angle_alpha   90.00
_cell.angle_beta   90.00
_cell.angle_gamma   90.00
#
_symmetry.space_group_name_H-M   'P 1'
#
loop_
_entity.id
_entity.type
_entity.pdbx_description
1 polymer ?
#
loop_
_entity_poly.entity_id
_entity_poly.type
_entity_poly.pdbx_seq_one_letter_code
_entity_poly.pdbx_strand_id
1 'polypeptide(L)'
;MASQWRLMWWKLRRHKIAVVAGIFLLLLYLIAVFAEFVAPYDLEHRDRRSLFAPPQAIHLFHEGEFIGPFTYRFKSQRDPDTLQLMYSPDTEKIDRVRFLCSGGYRGSEYNFWGLVKGDVHLFCPAGGRATVFLLGTDRLGRDVFSRIVHGSRISLSIGLIGIILSFVLGIAIGGVAGFYGGWVDNIIQRIIEVLKSFPRLPLW
;
A
#
# COMPACT_ATOMS: atom_id res chain seq x y z
N MET A 1 -38.10 -1.62 -19.57
CA MET A 1 -37.49 -0.41 -18.96
C MET A 1 -36.12 -0.78 -18.40
N ALA A 2 -35.07 0.00 -18.65
CA ALA A 2 -33.75 -0.29 -18.08
C ALA A 2 -33.71 0.06 -16.58
N SER A 3 -33.11 -0.81 -15.75
CA SER A 3 -32.91 -0.55 -14.32
C SER A 3 -32.07 0.72 -14.09
N GLN A 4 -32.37 1.49 -13.03
CA GLN A 4 -31.67 2.73 -12.67
C GLN A 4 -30.15 2.53 -12.55
N TRP A 5 -29.73 1.39 -12.01
CA TRP A 5 -28.33 0.97 -11.95
C TRP A 5 -27.67 0.84 -13.33
N ARG A 6 -28.41 0.33 -14.31
CA ARG A 6 -27.93 0.15 -15.68
C ARG A 6 -27.72 1.50 -16.37
N LEU A 7 -28.61 2.46 -16.11
CA LEU A 7 -28.49 3.84 -16.61
C LEU A 7 -27.29 4.57 -15.99
N MET A 8 -27.12 4.47 -14.67
CA MET A 8 -25.96 5.04 -13.96
C MET A 8 -24.64 4.43 -14.46
N TRP A 9 -24.58 3.12 -14.63
CA TRP A 9 -23.39 2.43 -15.13
C TRP A 9 -23.04 2.84 -16.57
N TRP A 10 -24.03 3.00 -17.44
CA TRP A 10 -23.81 3.54 -18.78
C TRP A 10 -23.29 4.97 -18.74
N LYS A 11 -23.84 5.83 -17.87
CA LYS A 11 -23.34 7.21 -17.71
C LYS A 11 -21.90 7.24 -17.22
N LEU A 12 -21.56 6.43 -16.20
CA LEU A 12 -20.21 6.33 -15.67
C LEU A 12 -19.22 5.86 -16.75
N ARG A 13 -19.58 4.83 -17.52
CA ARG A 13 -18.71 4.30 -18.58
C ARG A 13 -18.44 5.27 -19.73
N ARG A 14 -19.28 6.29 -19.93
CA ARG A 14 -18.97 7.35 -20.92
C ARG A 14 -17.88 8.31 -20.43
N HIS A 15 -17.70 8.48 -19.12
CA HIS A 15 -16.69 9.36 -18.55
C HIS A 15 -15.37 8.61 -18.34
N LYS A 16 -14.47 8.68 -19.34
CA LYS A 16 -13.17 7.97 -19.33
C LYS A 16 -12.35 8.24 -18.06
N ILE A 17 -12.27 9.49 -17.62
CA ILE A 17 -11.52 9.89 -16.42
C ILE A 17 -12.09 9.20 -15.17
N ALA A 18 -13.41 9.20 -15.01
CA ALA A 18 -14.07 8.58 -13.87
C ALA A 18 -13.85 7.06 -13.84
N VAL A 19 -13.86 6.41 -15.01
CA VAL A 19 -13.57 4.98 -15.13
C VAL A 19 -12.13 4.67 -14.75
N VAL A 20 -11.16 5.43 -15.27
CA VAL A 20 -9.73 5.24 -14.97
C VAL A 20 -9.47 5.42 -13.47
N ALA A 21 -10.00 6.50 -12.87
CA ALA A 21 -9.88 6.72 -11.43
C ALA A 21 -10.53 5.61 -10.61
N GLY A 22 -11.70 5.11 -11.03
CA GLY A 22 -12.37 3.99 -10.38
C GLY A 22 -11.57 2.68 -10.44
N ILE A 23 -10.96 2.37 -11.59
CA ILE A 23 -10.08 1.19 -11.74
C ILE A 23 -8.84 1.34 -10.85
N PHE A 24 -8.20 2.51 -10.86
CA PHE A 24 -7.03 2.77 -10.03
C PHE A 24 -7.35 2.62 -8.54
N LEU A 25 -8.46 3.19 -8.08
CA LEU A 25 -8.91 3.06 -6.70
C LEU A 25 -9.21 1.61 -6.33
N LEU A 26 -9.88 0.87 -7.21
CA LEU A 26 -10.15 -0.55 -7.02
C LEU A 26 -8.86 -1.35 -6.87
N LEU A 27 -7.85 -1.08 -7.71
CA LEU A 27 -6.54 -1.73 -7.62
C LEU A 27 -5.85 -1.42 -6.29
N LEU A 28 -5.88 -0.18 -5.82
CA LEU A 28 -5.32 0.18 -4.51
C LEU A 28 -6.00 -0.57 -3.36
N TYR A 29 -7.32 -0.66 -3.37
CA TYR A 29 -8.06 -1.44 -2.36
C TYR A 29 -7.76 -2.94 -2.46
N LEU A 30 -7.62 -3.51 -3.66
CA LEU A 30 -7.23 -4.90 -3.82
C LEU A 30 -5.82 -5.15 -3.26
N ILE A 31 -4.85 -4.29 -3.56
CA ILE A 31 -3.49 -4.38 -2.99
C ILE A 31 -3.55 -4.29 -1.46
N ALA A 32 -4.34 -3.37 -0.90
CA ALA A 32 -4.50 -3.21 0.53
C ALA A 32 -5.15 -4.42 1.20
N VAL A 33 -6.19 -5.02 0.61
CA VAL A 33 -6.86 -6.22 1.13
C VAL A 33 -5.91 -7.41 1.12
N PHE A 34 -5.13 -7.56 0.04
CA PHE A 34 -4.17 -8.64 -0.15
C PHE A 34 -2.72 -8.23 0.17
N ALA A 35 -2.53 -7.30 1.11
CA ALA A 35 -1.23 -6.72 1.41
C ALA A 35 -0.15 -7.77 1.73
N GLU A 36 -0.48 -8.80 2.51
CA GLU A 36 0.49 -9.86 2.85
C GLU A 36 0.88 -10.73 1.66
N PHE A 37 0.01 -10.87 0.65
CA PHE A 37 0.34 -11.59 -0.58
C PHE A 37 1.17 -10.72 -1.53
N VAL A 38 0.94 -9.40 -1.56
CA VAL A 38 1.66 -8.48 -2.45
C VAL A 38 3.03 -8.07 -1.89
N ALA A 39 3.14 -7.90 -0.57
CA ALA A 39 4.37 -7.49 0.09
C ALA A 39 5.28 -8.70 0.31
N PRO A 40 6.50 -8.75 -0.27
CA PRO A 40 7.39 -9.90 -0.16
C PRO A 40 7.85 -10.18 1.26
N TYR A 41 7.88 -9.18 2.15
CA TYR A 41 8.39 -9.30 3.51
C TYR A 41 7.35 -8.86 4.54
N ASP A 42 7.36 -9.49 5.70
CA ASP A 42 6.58 -9.04 6.86
C ASP A 42 7.11 -7.69 7.44
N LEU A 43 6.34 -7.10 8.36
CA LEU A 43 6.67 -5.82 8.98
C LEU A 43 7.84 -5.89 9.98
N GLU A 44 8.18 -7.09 10.45
CA GLU A 44 9.18 -7.32 11.48
C GLU A 44 10.54 -7.71 10.90
N HIS A 45 10.59 -8.19 9.66
CA HIS A 45 11.82 -8.57 8.99
C HIS A 45 12.78 -7.38 8.86
N ARG A 46 14.00 -7.58 9.35
CA ARG A 46 15.08 -6.61 9.33
C ARG A 46 16.33 -7.25 8.75
N ASP A 47 16.80 -6.73 7.62
CA ASP A 47 18.11 -7.10 7.09
C ASP A 47 19.17 -6.07 7.52
N ARG A 48 19.90 -6.40 8.59
CA ARG A 48 20.98 -5.55 9.12
C ARG A 48 22.15 -5.32 8.15
N ARG A 49 22.23 -6.05 7.03
CA ARG A 49 23.29 -5.89 6.04
C ARG A 49 22.94 -4.86 4.97
N SER A 50 21.66 -4.53 4.88
CA SER A 50 21.10 -3.61 3.91
C SER A 50 20.44 -2.46 4.66
N LEU A 51 21.19 -1.73 5.48
CA LEU A 51 20.74 -0.50 6.15
C LEU A 51 20.82 0.68 5.18
N PHE A 52 19.72 1.41 4.94
CA PHE A 52 19.69 2.49 3.94
C PHE A 52 20.14 2.04 2.54
N ALA A 53 19.80 0.81 2.15
CA ALA A 53 20.08 0.35 0.81
C ALA A 53 19.19 1.11 -0.19
N PRO A 54 19.74 1.57 -1.33
CA PRO A 54 18.95 2.22 -2.37
C PRO A 54 17.99 1.24 -3.04
N PRO A 55 17.04 1.72 -3.87
CA PRO A 55 16.16 0.87 -4.65
C PRO A 55 16.90 -0.17 -5.49
N GLN A 56 16.50 -1.44 -5.39
CA GLN A 56 16.97 -2.52 -6.26
C GLN A 56 16.08 -2.60 -7.50
N ALA A 57 16.67 -2.33 -8.66
CA ALA A 57 16.00 -2.51 -9.93
C ALA A 57 15.89 -4.00 -10.30
N ILE A 58 14.77 -4.37 -10.93
CA ILE A 58 14.60 -5.68 -11.57
C ILE A 58 15.18 -5.61 -12.98
N HIS A 59 16.08 -6.54 -13.29
CA HIS A 59 16.67 -6.74 -14.60
C HIS A 59 16.13 -8.04 -15.23
N LEU A 60 16.16 -8.12 -16.56
CA LEU A 60 15.73 -9.29 -17.33
C LEU A 60 16.87 -9.96 -18.12
N PHE A 61 17.89 -9.17 -18.46
CA PHE A 61 19.02 -9.57 -19.27
C PHE A 61 20.31 -9.37 -18.48
N HIS A 62 21.21 -10.33 -18.56
CA HIS A 62 22.55 -10.26 -18.01
C HIS A 62 23.54 -10.62 -19.11
N GLU A 63 24.49 -9.74 -19.40
CA GLU A 63 25.52 -9.94 -20.44
C GLU A 63 24.98 -10.33 -21.83
N GLY A 64 23.78 -9.87 -22.18
CA GLY A 64 23.13 -10.16 -23.46
C GLY A 64 22.26 -11.42 -23.47
N GLU A 65 22.28 -12.23 -22.41
CA GLU A 65 21.42 -13.41 -22.28
C GLU A 65 20.17 -13.12 -21.44
N PHE A 66 19.03 -13.68 -21.85
CA PHE A 66 17.80 -13.64 -21.08
C PHE A 66 17.80 -14.71 -19.99
N ILE A 67 17.85 -14.29 -18.74
CA ILE A 67 17.87 -15.19 -17.56
C ILE A 67 16.60 -15.14 -16.72
N GLY A 68 15.63 -14.32 -17.14
CA GLY A 68 14.41 -14.02 -16.40
C GLY A 68 14.57 -12.88 -15.39
N PRO A 69 13.53 -12.53 -14.62
CA PRO A 69 13.58 -11.43 -13.65
C PRO A 69 14.57 -11.69 -12.51
N PHE A 70 15.48 -10.75 -12.28
CA PHE A 70 16.50 -10.84 -11.23
C PHE A 70 16.88 -9.47 -10.68
N THR A 71 17.50 -9.44 -9.51
CA THR A 71 18.14 -8.27 -8.90
C THR A 71 19.64 -8.54 -8.73
N TYR A 72 20.46 -7.50 -8.82
CA TYR A 72 21.86 -7.60 -8.42
C TYR A 72 21.97 -7.48 -6.91
N ARG A 73 22.73 -8.40 -6.30
CA ARG A 73 23.01 -8.30 -4.87
C ARG A 73 23.89 -7.08 -4.60
N PHE A 74 23.59 -6.30 -3.56
CA PHE A 74 24.49 -5.21 -3.19
C PHE A 74 25.72 -5.73 -2.42
N LYS A 75 26.90 -5.29 -2.85
CA LYS A 75 28.12 -5.31 -2.05
C LYS A 75 28.11 -4.04 -1.18
N SER A 76 28.06 -4.22 0.14
CA SER A 76 28.18 -3.13 1.10
C SER A 76 29.65 -2.92 1.43
N GLN A 77 30.18 -1.75 1.09
CA GLN A 77 31.56 -1.36 1.36
C GLN A 77 31.53 -0.09 2.19
N ARG A 78 32.51 0.06 3.09
CA ARG A 78 32.72 1.33 3.78
C ARG A 78 33.72 2.12 2.96
N ASP A 79 33.33 3.33 2.60
CA ASP A 79 34.26 4.27 2.00
C ASP A 79 35.39 4.56 3.02
N PRO A 80 36.66 4.43 2.63
CA PRO A 80 37.80 4.55 3.55
C PRO A 80 37.97 5.97 4.12
N ASP A 81 37.51 6.99 3.40
CA ASP A 81 37.67 8.39 3.79
C ASP A 81 36.46 8.87 4.62
N THR A 82 35.25 8.54 4.19
CA THR A 82 34.02 9.04 4.83
C THR A 82 33.44 8.09 5.87
N LEU A 83 33.92 6.84 5.92
CA LEU A 83 33.36 5.73 6.71
C LEU A 83 31.86 5.45 6.43
N GLN A 84 31.31 6.07 5.38
CA GLN A 84 29.93 5.87 4.98
C GLN A 84 29.75 4.51 4.31
N LEU A 85 28.56 3.95 4.49
CA LEU A 85 28.18 2.68 3.88
C LEU A 85 27.77 2.95 2.43
N MET A 86 28.61 2.56 1.49
CA MET A 86 28.31 2.61 0.06
C MET A 86 27.79 1.25 -0.41
N TYR A 87 26.76 1.30 -1.25
CA TYR A 87 26.17 0.12 -1.89
C TYR A 87 26.49 0.15 -3.38
N SER A 88 27.18 -0.89 -3.84
CA SER A 88 27.45 -1.10 -5.27
C SER A 88 26.83 -2.43 -5.70
N PRO A 89 26.14 -2.48 -6.85
CA PRO A 89 25.59 -3.72 -7.37
C PRO A 89 26.73 -4.68 -7.73
N ASP A 90 26.63 -5.92 -7.23
CA ASP A 90 27.56 -7.00 -7.53
C ASP A 90 27.10 -7.75 -8.78
N THR A 91 27.75 -7.50 -9.92
CA THR A 91 27.38 -8.15 -11.18
C THR A 91 27.65 -9.65 -11.20
N GLU A 92 28.52 -10.15 -10.31
CA GLU A 92 28.83 -11.58 -10.17
C GLU A 92 27.72 -12.35 -9.44
N LYS A 93 26.88 -11.65 -8.65
CA LYS A 93 25.86 -12.26 -7.79
C LYS A 93 24.47 -11.84 -8.21
N ILE A 94 23.86 -12.74 -8.99
CA ILE A 94 22.52 -12.62 -9.53
C ILE A 94 21.53 -13.27 -8.57
N ASP A 95 20.56 -12.48 -8.09
CA ASP A 95 19.47 -12.95 -7.24
C ASP A 95 18.18 -13.04 -8.07
N ARG A 96 17.77 -14.24 -8.46
CA ARG A 96 16.54 -14.43 -9.25
C ARG A 96 15.30 -14.06 -8.43
N VAL A 97 14.36 -13.36 -9.07
CA VAL A 97 13.05 -13.04 -8.52
C VAL A 97 12.09 -14.14 -8.95
N ARG A 98 11.47 -14.79 -7.98
CA ARG A 98 10.44 -15.81 -8.20
C ARG A 98 9.06 -15.16 -8.06
N PHE A 99 8.08 -15.65 -8.79
CA PHE A 99 6.69 -15.22 -8.70
C PHE A 99 5.82 -16.33 -8.10
N LEU A 100 4.75 -15.95 -7.40
CA LEU A 100 3.80 -16.88 -6.77
C LEU A 100 4.51 -17.95 -5.93
N CYS A 101 5.47 -17.50 -5.12
CA CYS A 101 6.35 -18.37 -4.37
C CYS A 101 5.86 -18.55 -2.95
N SER A 102 5.95 -19.79 -2.46
CA SER A 102 5.67 -20.16 -1.07
C SER A 102 6.97 -20.50 -0.36
N GLY A 103 7.24 -19.85 0.76
CA GLY A 103 8.36 -20.19 1.64
C GLY A 103 9.77 -20.11 1.02
N GLY A 104 10.77 -20.47 1.82
CA GLY A 104 12.16 -20.58 1.37
C GLY A 104 13.00 -19.29 1.42
N TYR A 105 12.51 -18.24 2.07
CA TYR A 105 13.29 -17.03 2.34
C TYR A 105 12.85 -16.38 3.67
N ARG A 106 13.67 -15.48 4.21
CA ARG A 106 13.40 -14.88 5.52
C ARG A 106 12.28 -13.84 5.42
N GLY A 107 11.34 -13.88 6.37
CA GLY A 107 10.18 -12.97 6.37
C GLY A 107 9.05 -13.39 5.43
N SER A 108 9.04 -14.65 4.96
CA SER A 108 7.98 -15.18 4.10
C SER A 108 6.69 -15.52 4.84
N GLU A 109 6.76 -15.76 6.16
CA GLU A 109 5.58 -16.12 6.94
C GLU A 109 4.78 -14.88 7.34
N TYR A 110 3.46 -14.95 7.23
CA TYR A 110 2.55 -13.91 7.67
C TYR A 110 1.23 -14.48 8.19
N ASN A 111 0.49 -13.68 8.95
CA ASN A 111 -0.88 -13.98 9.32
C ASN A 111 -1.83 -13.11 8.50
N PHE A 112 -2.50 -13.72 7.51
CA PHE A 112 -3.48 -13.04 6.68
C PHE A 112 -4.62 -12.53 7.55
N TRP A 113 -4.76 -11.20 7.62
CA TRP A 113 -5.74 -10.53 8.49
C TRP A 113 -5.64 -10.93 9.97
N GLY A 114 -4.50 -11.49 10.41
CA GLY A 114 -4.35 -12.04 11.76
C GLY A 114 -5.09 -13.36 12.02
N LEU A 115 -5.75 -13.94 11.02
CA LEU A 115 -6.63 -15.11 11.18
C LEU A 115 -6.02 -16.39 10.60
N VAL A 116 -5.36 -16.30 9.45
CA VAL A 116 -4.88 -17.47 8.69
C VAL A 116 -3.39 -17.34 8.43
N LYS A 117 -2.60 -18.34 8.87
CA LYS A 117 -1.18 -18.41 8.52
C LYS A 117 -1.02 -18.67 7.03
N GLY A 118 -0.16 -17.89 6.38
CA GLY A 118 0.18 -18.04 4.97
C GLY A 118 1.65 -17.72 4.73
N ASP A 119 2.16 -18.19 3.60
CA ASP A 119 3.55 -18.03 3.19
C ASP A 119 3.72 -17.75 1.69
N VAL A 120 2.62 -17.48 0.99
CA VAL A 120 2.57 -17.31 -0.46
C VAL A 120 2.65 -15.83 -0.82
N HIS A 121 3.61 -15.49 -1.67
CA HIS A 121 3.87 -14.11 -2.10
C HIS A 121 3.80 -13.97 -3.61
N LEU A 122 3.34 -12.81 -4.08
CA LEU A 122 3.27 -12.46 -5.49
C LEU A 122 4.65 -12.52 -6.14
N PHE A 123 5.66 -12.03 -5.44
CA PHE A 123 7.06 -12.14 -5.84
C PHE A 123 7.95 -12.26 -4.60
N CYS A 124 9.09 -12.92 -4.75
CA CYS A 124 10.05 -13.07 -3.66
C CYS A 124 11.48 -13.31 -4.16
N PRO A 125 12.49 -13.11 -3.30
CA PRO A 125 13.85 -13.54 -3.59
C PRO A 125 13.97 -15.06 -3.78
N ALA A 126 15.02 -15.47 -4.50
CA ALA A 126 15.40 -16.87 -4.71
C ALA A 126 15.61 -17.67 -3.41
N GLY A 127 15.90 -17.00 -2.29
CA GLY A 127 16.13 -17.61 -0.98
C GLY A 127 17.52 -17.35 -0.42
N GLY A 128 17.77 -17.84 0.79
CA GLY A 128 19.07 -17.70 1.47
C GLY A 128 19.41 -16.24 1.82
N ARG A 129 20.38 -15.66 1.09
CA ARG A 129 20.83 -14.27 1.24
C ARG A 129 20.33 -13.34 0.13
N ALA A 130 19.46 -13.85 -0.76
CA ALA A 130 18.90 -13.06 -1.84
C ALA A 130 17.90 -12.02 -1.29
N THR A 131 17.93 -10.81 -1.85
CA THR A 131 17.06 -9.71 -1.44
C THR A 131 16.39 -9.05 -2.64
N VAL A 132 15.19 -8.53 -2.42
CA VAL A 132 14.39 -7.80 -3.41
C VAL A 132 13.80 -6.56 -2.74
N PHE A 133 14.57 -5.48 -2.69
CA PHE A 133 14.16 -4.20 -2.10
C PHE A 133 13.81 -3.20 -3.19
N LEU A 134 12.63 -3.33 -3.78
CA LEU A 134 12.21 -2.52 -4.95
C LEU A 134 12.27 -1.01 -4.71
N LEU A 135 11.97 -0.58 -3.48
CA LEU A 135 12.03 0.83 -3.07
C LEU A 135 13.16 1.09 -2.05
N GLY A 136 14.08 0.14 -1.89
CA GLY A 136 15.18 0.20 -0.95
C GLY A 136 14.74 -0.12 0.48
N THR A 137 15.62 0.18 1.43
CA THR A 137 15.41 -0.12 2.85
C THR A 137 15.57 1.11 3.73
N ASP A 138 14.97 1.04 4.92
CA ASP A 138 15.12 2.08 5.94
C ASP A 138 16.38 1.91 6.80
N ARG A 139 16.53 2.79 7.81
CA ARG A 139 17.65 2.79 8.77
C ARG A 139 17.82 1.50 9.58
N LEU A 140 16.80 0.66 9.63
CA LEU A 140 16.81 -0.62 10.33
C LEU A 140 16.92 -1.80 9.36
N GLY A 141 17.04 -1.53 8.06
CA GLY A 141 17.10 -2.55 7.01
C GLY A 141 15.76 -3.21 6.72
N ARG A 142 14.65 -2.51 6.96
CA ARG A 142 13.31 -2.97 6.60
C ARG A 142 12.97 -2.53 5.20
N ASP A 143 12.34 -3.41 4.43
CA ASP A 143 11.89 -3.11 3.07
C ASP A 143 10.84 -1.99 3.07
N VAL A 144 11.10 -0.92 2.32
CA VAL A 144 10.20 0.23 2.23
C VAL A 144 8.95 -0.11 1.43
N PHE A 145 9.07 -0.95 0.40
CA PHE A 145 7.94 -1.35 -0.44
C PHE A 145 6.87 -2.09 0.38
N SER A 146 7.27 -3.16 1.08
CA SER A 146 6.39 -3.95 1.94
C SER A 146 5.70 -3.08 2.99
N ARG A 147 6.44 -2.12 3.56
CA ARG A 147 5.89 -1.18 4.55
C ARG A 147 4.85 -0.24 3.95
N ILE A 148 5.04 0.24 2.73
CA ILE A 148 4.03 1.06 2.04
C ILE A 148 2.78 0.23 1.75
N VAL A 149 2.94 -1.00 1.26
CA VAL A 149 1.81 -1.91 0.97
C VAL A 149 1.00 -2.19 2.23
N HIS A 150 1.64 -2.60 3.32
CA HIS A 150 0.95 -2.80 4.60
C HIS A 150 0.36 -1.49 5.18
N GLY A 151 1.08 -0.38 5.06
CA GLY A 151 0.59 0.94 5.50
C GLY A 151 -0.65 1.39 4.74
N SER A 152 -0.72 1.09 3.43
CA SER A 152 -1.86 1.44 2.58
C SER A 152 -3.17 0.84 3.09
N ARG A 153 -3.15 -0.39 3.64
CA ARG A 153 -4.32 -1.00 4.27
C ARG A 153 -4.86 -0.16 5.41
N ILE A 154 -3.98 0.28 6.31
CA ILE A 154 -4.39 1.06 7.48
C ILE A 154 -4.95 2.41 7.02
N SER A 155 -4.24 3.12 6.15
CA SER A 155 -4.66 4.45 5.67
C SER A 155 -5.98 4.43 4.91
N LEU A 156 -6.14 3.48 3.97
CA LEU A 156 -7.37 3.36 3.17
C LEU A 156 -8.57 2.91 4.01
N SER A 157 -8.36 2.01 4.98
CA SER A 157 -9.43 1.53 5.85
C SER A 157 -9.97 2.63 6.77
N ILE A 158 -9.09 3.44 7.38
CA ILE A 158 -9.51 4.55 8.27
C ILE A 158 -10.33 5.57 7.48
N GLY A 159 -9.90 5.93 6.27
CA GLY A 159 -10.65 6.85 5.41
C GLY A 159 -12.04 6.30 5.05
N LEU A 160 -12.12 5.04 4.66
CA LEU A 160 -13.37 4.40 4.30
C LEU A 160 -14.36 4.31 5.48
N ILE A 161 -13.88 3.87 6.64
CA ILE A 161 -14.69 3.77 7.86
C ILE A 161 -15.19 5.16 8.28
N GLY A 162 -14.33 6.18 8.25
CA GLY A 162 -14.71 7.55 8.58
C GLY A 162 -15.81 8.12 7.68
N ILE A 163 -15.73 7.86 6.37
CA ILE A 163 -16.76 8.28 5.41
C ILE A 163 -18.08 7.55 5.67
N ILE A 164 -18.05 6.23 5.87
CA ILE A 164 -19.26 5.45 6.14
C ILE A 164 -19.96 5.95 7.41
N LEU A 165 -19.22 6.12 8.50
CA LEU A 165 -19.77 6.60 9.76
C LEU A 165 -20.36 8.01 9.61
N SER A 166 -19.61 8.91 8.95
CA SER A 166 -20.07 10.28 8.70
C SER A 166 -21.33 10.31 7.84
N PHE A 167 -21.41 9.43 6.84
CA PHE A 167 -22.57 9.31 5.96
C PHE A 167 -23.79 8.78 6.71
N VAL A 168 -23.63 7.74 7.54
CA VAL A 168 -24.71 7.18 8.37
C VAL A 168 -25.24 8.24 9.34
N LEU A 169 -24.35 8.94 10.07
CA LEU A 169 -24.75 9.99 10.99
C LEU A 169 -25.39 11.17 10.25
N GLY A 170 -24.84 11.57 9.09
CA GLY A 170 -25.38 12.65 8.28
C GLY A 170 -26.79 12.35 7.76
N ILE A 171 -27.05 11.12 7.29
CA ILE A 171 -28.39 10.68 6.89
C ILE A 171 -29.33 10.61 8.09
N ALA A 172 -28.88 10.09 9.23
CA ALA A 172 -29.73 9.98 10.42
C ALA A 172 -30.14 11.37 10.93
N ILE A 173 -29.18 12.27 11.13
CA ILE A 173 -29.43 13.64 11.62
C ILE A 173 -30.24 14.43 10.59
N GLY A 174 -29.85 14.37 9.31
CA GLY A 174 -30.58 15.07 8.24
C GLY A 174 -31.99 14.53 8.03
N GLY A 175 -32.18 13.23 8.18
CA GLY A 175 -33.50 12.58 8.14
C GLY A 175 -34.40 13.03 9.29
N VAL A 176 -33.88 13.12 10.52
CA VAL A 176 -34.62 13.63 11.68
C VAL A 176 -35.00 15.10 11.49
N ALA A 177 -34.07 15.94 11.03
CA ALA A 177 -34.33 17.34 10.73
C ALA A 177 -35.43 17.50 9.67
N GLY A 178 -35.34 16.75 8.57
CA GLY A 178 -36.32 16.79 7.48
C GLY A 178 -37.70 16.22 7.83
N PHE A 179 -37.75 15.20 8.71
CA PHE A 179 -39.02 14.57 9.11
C PHE A 179 -39.84 15.44 10.06
N TYR A 180 -39.22 15.98 11.11
CA TYR A 180 -39.93 16.78 12.12
C TYR A 180 -40.06 18.26 11.72
N GLY A 181 -39.09 18.81 10.98
CA GLY A 181 -39.07 20.21 10.57
C GLY A 181 -39.12 21.22 11.74
N GLY A 182 -39.35 22.49 11.41
CA GLY A 182 -39.58 23.55 12.38
C GLY A 182 -38.44 23.76 13.37
N TRP A 183 -38.74 23.64 14.67
CA TRP A 183 -37.77 23.91 15.73
C TRP A 183 -36.62 22.89 15.79
N VAL A 184 -36.88 21.62 15.44
CA VAL A 184 -35.87 20.54 15.44
C VAL A 184 -34.81 20.81 14.36
N ASP A 185 -35.24 21.14 13.14
CA ASP A 185 -34.34 21.54 12.05
C ASP A 185 -33.53 22.78 12.44
N ASN A 186 -34.17 23.79 13.03
CA ASN A 186 -33.47 25.02 13.42
C ASN A 186 -32.35 24.74 14.45
N ILE A 187 -32.59 23.90 15.46
CA ILE A 187 -31.55 23.52 16.44
C ILE A 187 -30.39 22.80 15.75
N ILE A 188 -30.70 21.80 14.91
CA ILE A 188 -29.67 21.02 14.19
C ILE A 188 -28.82 21.95 13.30
N GLN A 189 -29.46 22.88 12.60
CA GLN A 189 -28.75 23.88 11.79
C GLN A 189 -27.84 24.78 12.63
N ARG A 190 -28.29 25.27 13.79
CA ARG A 190 -27.42 26.09 14.65
C ARG A 190 -26.21 25.33 15.14
N ILE A 191 -26.37 24.06 15.51
CA ILE A 191 -25.23 23.22 15.89
C ILE A 191 -24.25 23.08 14.72
N ILE A 192 -24.74 22.84 13.50
CA ILE A 192 -23.90 22.73 12.30
C ILE A 192 -23.16 24.03 12.00
N GLU A 193 -23.82 25.18 12.14
CA GLU A 193 -23.19 26.50 11.95
C GLU A 193 -22.08 26.75 12.96
N VAL A 194 -22.32 26.47 14.25
CA VAL A 194 -21.30 26.55 15.29
C VAL A 194 -20.12 25.62 14.97
N LEU A 195 -20.38 24.36 14.59
CA LEU A 195 -19.33 23.41 14.21
C LEU A 195 -18.53 23.90 12.98
N LYS A 196 -19.18 24.47 11.98
CA LYS A 196 -18.52 25.01 10.78
C LYS A 196 -17.78 26.33 11.03
N SER A 197 -18.10 27.03 12.11
CA SER A 197 -17.42 28.26 12.51
C SER A 197 -15.99 28.00 13.02
N PHE A 198 -15.70 26.78 13.47
CA PHE A 198 -14.35 26.39 13.85
C PHE A 198 -13.43 26.31 12.63
N PRO A 199 -12.29 27.01 12.63
CA PRO A 199 -11.33 26.94 11.54
C PRO A 199 -10.75 25.53 11.44
N ARG A 200 -10.73 24.99 10.21
CA ARG A 200 -10.21 23.64 9.92
C ARG A 200 -8.69 23.54 9.95
N LEU A 201 -8.01 24.68 10.03
CA LEU A 201 -6.56 24.76 10.13
C LEU A 201 -6.18 24.80 11.61
N PRO A 202 -5.53 23.77 12.13
CA PRO A 202 -4.79 23.96 13.36
C PRO A 202 -3.63 24.90 13.07
N LEU A 203 -3.62 26.05 13.74
CA LEU A 203 -2.46 26.92 13.80
C LEU A 203 -1.45 26.25 14.75
N TRP A 204 -0.61 25.36 14.22
CA TRP A 204 0.64 24.95 14.85
C TRP A 204 1.77 25.07 13.84
#